data_AF-A0A0G0ZYR3-F1
#
_entry.id   AF-A0A0G0ZYR3-F1
#
_cell.length_a   1.000
_cell.length_b   1.000
_cell.length_c   1.000
_cell.angle_alpha   90.00
_cell.angle_beta   90.00
_cell.angle_gamma   90.00
#
_symmetry.space_group_name_H-M   'P 1'
#
loop_
_entity.id
_entity.type
_entity.pdbx_description
1 polymer ?
#
loop_
_entity_poly.entity_id
_entity_poly.type
_entity_poly.pdbx_seq_one_letter_code
_entity_poly.pdbx_strand_id
1 'polypeptide(L)'
;MEQKFESINPPHLDQTKSSPSVKGYKIKIPGIFIPSLGKLIIFFILGAPLIRSLLVYILFPRHISLDLPFEFHLLNNYFYFISRIWALPLNPIFWFVHNEKDYLIGRILILVALLGIHFVIANFLFNLWKKLFSYFKERARLAEKITTWGILLLFAIFGIILPLVNHKLSANLVEIGKKYDMAYHPIEVAGKLAYYAKQGKEEFVVYDGQEIGKEYTNIMDFSLMDIGGKLAFIAYRENWKSPVVYWGGEELGGTYDHISYLTNLNDFPVFLASNDQAQFKFIVYNTEEVTKIDRNQRIESLKEINHKIAYKIESLRTQADGFGFYEGYIVYDGQEIGKEYRNVEDFIDVNGKLCYIARRTDNKRIVVCDGEESKPYDFIVGLREVNNKPAFRASNEEKGVLIPRKFIVYDGQEIGKEYDSIEISAPVEIAGKLAFGIDGAIVYDGKKIGKQYTLIFDPLNVNGKLTFVADKKDLASYLDKRIVYYGGEEFGEDYDSVVDPTYTSGSPNPVGVGGKLCFTVEKVKKVFILMEK
;
A
#
# COMPACT_ATOMS: atom_id res chain seq x y z
N MET A 1 -9.73 -10.00 -65.68
CA MET A 1 -10.25 -9.61 -64.35
C MET A 1 -9.11 -9.74 -63.37
N GLU A 2 -8.34 -8.66 -63.26
CA GLU A 2 -7.31 -8.48 -62.24
C GLU A 2 -7.98 -8.01 -60.94
N GLN A 3 -7.55 -8.53 -59.80
CA GLN A 3 -7.57 -7.76 -58.56
C GLN A 3 -6.29 -8.07 -57.76
N LYS A 4 -5.38 -7.09 -57.78
CA LYS A 4 -4.21 -6.96 -56.92
C LYS A 4 -4.66 -6.82 -55.46
N PHE A 5 -4.03 -7.56 -54.56
CA PHE A 5 -3.94 -7.18 -53.16
C PHE A 5 -2.58 -6.52 -52.93
N GLU A 6 -2.57 -5.21 -52.70
CA GLU A 6 -1.39 -4.47 -52.27
C GLU A 6 -1.23 -4.57 -50.76
N SER A 7 -0.02 -4.96 -50.34
CA SER A 7 0.47 -4.95 -48.97
C SER A 7 0.69 -3.51 -48.51
N ILE A 8 -0.02 -3.08 -47.48
CA ILE A 8 0.23 -1.78 -46.83
C ILE A 8 1.35 -1.99 -45.79
N ASN A 9 2.55 -1.52 -46.13
CA ASN A 9 3.65 -1.33 -45.19
C ASN A 9 3.33 -0.17 -44.21
N PRO A 10 3.73 -0.27 -42.94
CA PRO A 10 3.61 0.84 -41.99
C PRO A 10 4.59 1.97 -42.37
N PRO A 11 4.20 3.25 -42.27
CA PRO A 11 5.11 4.34 -42.56
C PRO A 11 6.18 4.49 -41.47
N HIS A 12 7.42 4.62 -41.93
CA HIS A 12 8.59 5.05 -41.16
C HIS A 12 8.32 6.38 -40.43
N LEU A 13 8.56 6.41 -39.12
CA LEU A 13 8.68 7.66 -38.37
C LEU A 13 10.04 8.29 -38.65
N ASP A 14 10.04 9.33 -39.48
CA ASP A 14 11.15 10.25 -39.63
C ASP A 14 11.19 11.19 -38.41
N GLN A 15 12.11 10.92 -37.48
CA GLN A 15 12.40 11.80 -36.34
C GLN A 15 13.21 13.02 -36.81
N THR A 16 12.61 13.95 -37.57
CA THR A 16 13.06 15.35 -37.61
C THR A 16 12.01 16.23 -38.31
N LYS A 17 11.12 16.86 -37.54
CA LYS A 17 10.48 18.14 -37.87
C LYS A 17 9.61 18.63 -36.72
N SER A 18 10.10 19.66 -36.04
CA SER A 18 9.35 20.51 -35.13
C SER A 18 8.13 21.12 -35.82
N SER A 19 6.93 20.91 -35.26
CA SER A 19 5.72 21.64 -35.64
C SER A 19 5.36 22.75 -34.63
N PRO A 20 4.67 23.81 -35.07
CA PRO A 20 4.77 25.15 -34.50
C PRO A 20 3.83 25.39 -33.32
N SER A 21 4.25 26.32 -32.46
CA SER A 21 3.52 26.83 -31.30
C SER A 21 2.14 27.39 -31.66
N VAL A 22 1.07 26.72 -31.23
CA VAL A 22 -0.27 27.30 -31.19
C VAL A 22 -0.40 28.11 -29.89
N LYS A 23 -0.58 29.42 -30.03
CA LYS A 23 -0.90 30.34 -28.92
C LYS A 23 -2.27 29.97 -28.34
N GLY A 24 -2.27 29.32 -27.18
CA GLY A 24 -3.47 29.16 -26.36
C GLY A 24 -3.86 30.48 -25.70
N TYR A 25 -5.08 30.95 -25.94
CA TYR A 25 -5.70 32.05 -25.20
C TYR A 25 -5.93 31.61 -23.74
N LYS A 26 -5.29 32.30 -22.79
CA LYS A 26 -5.60 32.18 -21.36
C LYS A 26 -6.90 32.93 -21.05
N ILE A 27 -7.98 32.20 -20.79
CA ILE A 27 -9.11 32.75 -20.02
C ILE A 27 -8.84 32.43 -18.55
N LYS A 28 -8.51 33.45 -17.76
CA LYS A 28 -8.49 33.39 -16.29
C LYS A 28 -9.94 33.49 -15.79
N ILE A 29 -10.49 32.41 -15.26
CA ILE A 29 -11.64 32.48 -14.35
C ILE A 29 -11.07 32.40 -12.92
N PRO A 30 -11.29 33.40 -12.05
CA PRO A 30 -10.85 33.32 -10.66
C PRO A 30 -11.80 32.38 -9.90
N GLY A 31 -11.42 31.11 -9.77
CA GLY A 31 -12.07 30.18 -8.85
C GLY A 31 -11.62 30.45 -7.42
N ILE A 32 -12.38 31.25 -6.68
CA ILE A 32 -12.29 31.30 -5.22
C ILE A 32 -13.10 30.10 -4.71
N PHE A 33 -12.43 28.95 -4.51
CA PHE A 33 -13.04 27.80 -3.84
C PHE A 33 -12.73 27.90 -2.35
N ILE A 34 -13.73 28.29 -1.54
CA ILE A 34 -13.59 28.36 -0.07
C ILE A 34 -14.11 27.04 0.52
N PRO A 35 -13.26 26.19 1.11
CA PRO A 35 -13.66 24.87 1.65
C PRO A 35 -14.71 24.92 2.78
N SER A 36 -14.99 26.10 3.32
CA SER A 36 -15.95 26.30 4.40
C SER A 36 -17.41 26.16 3.97
N LEU A 37 -17.75 26.36 2.68
CA LEU A 37 -19.14 26.31 2.22
C LEU A 37 -19.72 24.89 2.21
N GLY A 38 -18.93 23.88 1.82
CA GLY A 38 -19.38 22.48 1.81
C GLY A 38 -19.65 21.94 3.22
N LYS A 39 -18.82 22.33 4.20
CA LYS A 39 -19.05 22.03 5.62
C LYS A 39 -20.28 22.76 6.18
N LEU A 40 -20.54 23.98 5.71
CA LEU A 40 -21.75 24.74 6.04
C LEU A 40 -23.02 24.04 5.53
N ILE A 41 -22.99 23.52 4.30
CA ILE A 41 -24.12 22.82 3.66
C ILE A 41 -24.46 21.52 4.40
N ILE A 42 -23.47 20.72 4.80
CA ILE A 42 -23.67 19.49 5.58
C ILE A 42 -24.25 19.81 6.98
N PHE A 43 -23.78 20.89 7.61
CA PHE A 43 -24.30 21.35 8.90
C PHE A 43 -25.79 21.77 8.81
N PHE A 44 -26.20 22.41 7.71
CA PHE A 44 -27.61 22.77 7.49
C PHE A 44 -28.51 21.58 7.11
N ILE A 45 -27.99 20.56 6.44
CA ILE A 45 -28.77 19.39 6.00
C ILE A 45 -28.97 18.36 7.14
N LEU A 46 -27.93 18.07 7.92
CA LEU A 46 -27.96 17.00 8.93
C LEU A 46 -27.94 17.52 10.38
N GLY A 47 -27.28 18.65 10.64
CA GLY A 47 -27.15 19.21 11.98
C GLY A 47 -28.39 19.98 12.45
N ALA A 48 -28.99 20.79 11.57
CA ALA A 48 -30.15 21.60 11.91
C ALA A 48 -31.40 20.80 12.35
N PRO A 49 -31.74 19.63 11.78
CA PRO A 49 -32.89 18.82 12.24
C PRO A 49 -32.68 18.15 13.61
N LEU A 50 -31.44 17.73 13.91
CA LEU A 50 -31.07 17.13 15.20
C LEU A 50 -31.04 18.18 16.31
N ILE A 51 -30.47 19.35 16.01
CA ILE A 51 -30.50 20.52 16.92
C ILE A 51 -31.93 21.02 17.11
N ARG A 52 -32.78 21.00 16.07
CA ARG A 52 -34.23 21.28 16.15
C ARG A 52 -34.95 20.30 17.07
N SER A 53 -34.68 19.01 16.95
CA SER A 53 -35.31 17.97 17.79
C SER A 53 -34.88 18.10 19.25
N LEU A 54 -33.60 18.41 19.48
CA LEU A 54 -33.05 18.61 20.81
C LEU A 54 -33.54 19.91 21.47
N LEU A 55 -33.61 21.02 20.73
CA LEU A 55 -34.14 22.30 21.22
C LEU A 55 -35.64 22.24 21.51
N VAL A 56 -36.44 21.57 20.67
CA VAL A 56 -37.87 21.38 20.93
C VAL A 56 -38.09 20.53 22.19
N TYR A 57 -37.27 19.50 22.40
CA TYR A 57 -37.38 18.64 23.58
C TYR A 57 -36.91 19.33 24.88
N ILE A 58 -35.88 20.18 24.79
CA ILE A 58 -35.35 20.94 25.93
C ILE A 58 -36.24 22.15 26.28
N LEU A 59 -36.81 22.82 25.28
CA LEU A 59 -37.63 24.03 25.50
C LEU A 59 -39.10 23.72 25.81
N PHE A 60 -39.60 22.52 25.49
CA PHE A 60 -41.00 22.13 25.72
C PHE A 60 -41.11 20.72 26.33
N PRO A 61 -40.96 20.58 27.66
CA PRO A 61 -41.35 19.37 28.37
C PRO A 61 -42.86 19.15 28.20
N ARG A 62 -43.29 17.89 28.05
CA ARG A 62 -44.62 17.40 27.63
C ARG A 62 -45.88 17.89 28.38
N HIS A 63 -45.81 18.88 29.26
CA HIS A 63 -46.96 19.34 30.04
C HIS A 63 -47.04 20.87 30.14
N ILE A 64 -47.12 21.58 29.01
CA ILE A 64 -47.59 22.97 28.99
C ILE A 64 -48.43 23.18 27.72
N SER A 65 -49.76 23.27 27.88
CA SER A 65 -50.68 23.67 26.83
C SER A 65 -50.57 25.19 26.63
N LEU A 66 -49.77 25.61 25.66
CA LEU A 66 -49.71 27.00 25.20
C LEU A 66 -50.50 27.09 23.90
N ASP A 67 -51.58 27.87 23.91
CA ASP A 67 -52.25 28.32 22.69
C ASP A 67 -51.26 29.12 21.84
N LEU A 68 -50.66 28.44 20.87
CA LEU A 68 -49.69 29.05 19.96
C LEU A 68 -50.43 29.92 18.93
N PRO A 69 -49.94 31.13 18.63
CA PRO A 69 -50.54 32.00 17.62
C PRO A 69 -50.64 31.32 16.24
N PHE A 70 -51.66 31.67 15.46
CA PHE A 70 -51.96 31.13 14.12
C PHE A 70 -50.74 31.12 13.17
N GLU A 71 -49.78 32.04 13.33
CA GLU A 71 -48.58 32.10 12.52
C GLU A 71 -47.64 30.88 12.69
N PHE A 72 -47.70 30.15 13.81
CA PHE A 72 -46.92 28.93 14.02
C PHE A 72 -47.39 27.76 13.14
N HIS A 73 -48.70 27.68 12.87
CA HIS A 73 -49.25 26.71 11.93
C HIS A 73 -48.84 27.03 10.49
N LEU A 74 -48.72 28.33 10.14
CA LEU A 74 -48.19 28.76 8.85
C LEU A 74 -46.72 28.35 8.65
N LEU A 75 -45.89 28.48 9.69
CA LEU A 75 -44.48 28.10 9.64
C LEU A 75 -44.32 26.59 9.43
N ASN A 76 -45.12 25.77 10.12
CA ASN A 76 -45.06 24.32 10.01
C ASN A 76 -45.52 23.82 8.62
N ASN A 77 -46.59 24.41 8.07
CA ASN A 77 -47.05 24.12 6.71
C ASN A 77 -46.05 24.60 5.64
N TYR A 78 -45.34 25.71 5.89
CA TYR A 78 -44.31 26.23 4.99
C TYR A 78 -43.08 25.32 4.90
N PHE A 79 -42.56 24.83 6.03
CA PHE A 79 -41.45 23.87 6.03
C PHE A 79 -41.84 22.53 5.41
N TYR A 80 -43.09 22.10 5.59
CA TYR A 80 -43.63 20.93 4.91
C TYR A 80 -43.68 21.14 3.38
N PHE A 81 -44.07 22.33 2.92
CA PHE A 81 -44.11 22.69 1.49
C PHE A 81 -42.70 22.74 0.86
N ILE A 82 -41.71 23.34 1.54
CA ILE A 82 -40.31 23.37 1.06
C ILE A 82 -39.71 21.96 1.00
N SER A 83 -39.99 21.10 1.99
CA SER A 83 -39.50 19.72 1.96
C SER A 83 -39.99 18.92 0.75
N ARG A 84 -41.17 19.24 0.20
CA ARG A 84 -41.69 18.62 -1.03
C ARG A 84 -41.12 19.22 -2.32
N ILE A 85 -40.81 20.52 -2.35
CA ILE A 85 -40.15 21.15 -3.51
C ILE A 85 -38.75 20.55 -3.73
N TRP A 86 -38.01 20.28 -2.66
CA TRP A 86 -36.68 19.65 -2.73
C TRP A 86 -36.73 18.13 -2.98
N ALA A 87 -37.89 17.49 -2.81
CA ALA A 87 -38.12 16.07 -3.10
C ALA A 87 -38.58 15.80 -4.54
N LEU A 88 -38.84 16.85 -5.35
CA LEU A 88 -39.09 16.68 -6.78
C LEU A 88 -37.76 16.31 -7.47
N PRO A 89 -37.69 15.20 -8.23
CA PRO A 89 -36.52 14.93 -9.03
C PRO A 89 -36.41 16.07 -10.05
N LEU A 90 -35.36 16.88 -10.00
CA LEU A 90 -35.08 17.96 -10.97
C LEU A 90 -34.78 17.44 -12.39
N ASN A 91 -35.04 16.15 -12.65
CA ASN A 91 -34.58 15.44 -13.84
C ASN A 91 -35.51 15.46 -15.07
N PRO A 92 -36.82 15.80 -15.04
CA PRO A 92 -37.62 15.75 -16.27
C PRO A 92 -37.69 17.07 -17.06
N ILE A 93 -37.16 18.20 -16.59
CA ILE A 93 -37.31 19.49 -17.30
C ILE A 93 -36.28 19.69 -18.43
N PHE A 94 -35.18 18.92 -18.46
CA PHE A 94 -34.08 19.15 -19.41
C PHE A 94 -34.13 18.33 -20.70
N TRP A 95 -35.24 17.65 -20.99
CA TRP A 95 -35.35 16.83 -22.20
C TRP A 95 -35.57 17.64 -23.50
N PHE A 96 -35.66 18.98 -23.43
CA PHE A 96 -35.97 19.83 -24.59
C PHE A 96 -34.97 20.99 -24.84
N VAL A 97 -33.72 20.89 -24.38
CA VAL A 97 -32.71 21.93 -24.66
C VAL A 97 -31.57 21.36 -25.49
N HIS A 98 -31.44 21.81 -26.75
CA HIS A 98 -30.49 21.29 -27.74
C HIS A 98 -29.19 22.11 -27.85
N ASN A 99 -28.84 22.96 -26.88
CA ASN A 99 -27.57 23.72 -26.93
C ASN A 99 -27.02 24.12 -25.54
N GLU A 100 -25.69 24.06 -25.36
CA GLU A 100 -25.01 24.21 -24.05
C GLU A 100 -25.12 25.60 -23.43
N LYS A 101 -25.28 26.67 -24.23
CA LYS A 101 -25.41 28.05 -23.71
C LYS A 101 -26.74 28.29 -22.99
N ASP A 102 -27.83 27.69 -23.47
CA ASP A 102 -29.16 27.87 -22.88
C ASP A 102 -29.30 27.08 -21.57
N TYR A 103 -28.55 25.98 -21.43
CA TYR A 103 -28.46 25.20 -20.19
C TYR A 103 -27.80 25.98 -19.03
N LEU A 104 -26.75 26.76 -19.32
CA LEU A 104 -26.06 27.58 -18.33
C LEU A 104 -26.92 28.77 -17.86
N ILE A 105 -27.63 29.41 -18.80
CA ILE A 105 -28.55 30.53 -18.49
C ILE A 105 -29.73 30.06 -17.62
N GLY A 106 -30.28 28.87 -17.91
CA GLY A 106 -31.33 28.26 -17.08
C GLY A 106 -30.89 28.00 -15.64
N ARG A 107 -29.66 27.51 -15.43
CA ARG A 107 -29.11 27.29 -14.08
C ARG A 107 -28.90 28.59 -13.30
N ILE A 108 -28.43 29.64 -13.96
CA ILE A 108 -28.23 30.95 -13.32
C ILE A 108 -29.57 31.55 -12.89
N LEU A 109 -30.61 31.48 -13.73
CA LEU A 109 -31.93 32.00 -13.39
C LEU A 109 -32.58 31.25 -12.21
N ILE A 110 -32.41 29.93 -12.14
CA ILE A 110 -32.89 29.12 -11.00
C ILE A 110 -32.11 29.45 -9.72
N LEU A 111 -30.79 29.62 -9.80
CA LEU A 111 -29.98 30.02 -8.65
C LEU A 111 -30.35 31.41 -8.14
N VAL A 112 -30.62 32.37 -9.04
CA VAL A 112 -31.08 33.72 -8.69
C VAL A 112 -32.47 33.68 -8.05
N ALA A 113 -33.40 32.87 -8.57
CA ALA A 113 -34.72 32.69 -7.97
C ALA A 113 -34.64 32.04 -6.57
N LEU A 114 -33.79 31.02 -6.41
CA LEU A 114 -33.56 30.38 -5.10
C LEU A 114 -32.90 31.33 -4.10
N LEU A 115 -31.93 32.16 -4.53
CA LEU A 115 -31.31 33.18 -3.70
C LEU A 115 -32.31 34.27 -3.28
N GLY A 116 -33.19 34.70 -4.19
CA GLY A 116 -34.27 35.64 -3.89
C GLY A 116 -35.25 35.09 -2.85
N ILE A 117 -35.64 33.82 -2.98
CA ILE A 117 -36.50 33.12 -2.02
C ILE A 117 -35.80 33.01 -0.65
N HIS A 118 -34.52 32.61 -0.61
CA HIS A 118 -33.75 32.52 0.64
C HIS A 118 -33.60 33.88 1.33
N PHE A 119 -33.44 34.97 0.56
CA PHE A 119 -33.33 36.32 1.12
C PHE A 119 -34.64 36.78 1.76
N VAL A 120 -35.78 36.51 1.11
CA VAL A 120 -37.11 36.83 1.67
C VAL A 120 -37.39 36.00 2.94
N ILE A 121 -37.02 34.73 2.94
CA ILE A 121 -37.16 33.84 4.12
C ILE A 121 -36.27 34.31 5.27
N ALA A 122 -35.01 34.65 5.00
CA ALA A 122 -34.08 35.13 6.01
C ALA A 122 -34.58 36.42 6.66
N ASN A 123 -35.14 37.34 5.86
CA ASN A 123 -35.69 38.59 6.37
C ASN A 123 -36.97 38.38 7.18
N PHE A 124 -37.83 37.43 6.78
CA PHE A 124 -39.01 37.03 7.54
C PHE A 124 -38.63 36.37 8.88
N LEU A 125 -37.68 35.42 8.87
CA LEU A 125 -37.19 34.76 10.08
C LEU A 125 -36.49 35.74 11.03
N PHE A 126 -35.74 36.71 10.49
CA PHE A 126 -35.09 37.74 11.29
C PHE A 126 -36.10 38.67 11.97
N ASN A 127 -37.17 39.05 11.28
CA ASN A 127 -38.24 39.86 11.86
C ASN A 127 -39.08 39.07 12.89
N LEU A 128 -39.32 37.78 12.64
CA LEU A 128 -39.98 36.87 13.59
C LEU A 128 -39.10 36.70 14.85
N TRP A 129 -37.79 36.52 14.67
CA TRP A 129 -36.83 36.42 15.78
C TRP A 129 -36.77 37.70 16.60
N LYS A 130 -36.80 38.89 15.98
CA LYS A 130 -36.90 40.17 16.73
C LYS A 130 -38.18 40.27 17.56
N LYS A 131 -39.33 39.85 17.02
CA LYS A 131 -40.60 39.84 17.77
C LYS A 131 -40.59 38.84 18.92
N LEU A 132 -40.08 37.63 18.69
CA LEU A 132 -39.91 36.62 19.74
C LEU A 132 -38.94 37.10 20.82
N PHE A 133 -37.81 37.70 20.42
CA PHE A 133 -36.84 38.26 21.35
C PHE A 133 -37.45 39.37 22.21
N SER A 134 -38.28 40.25 21.63
CA SER A 134 -39.03 41.26 22.39
C SER A 134 -40.03 40.63 23.36
N TYR A 135 -40.74 39.58 22.93
CA TYR A 135 -41.72 38.86 23.74
C TYR A 135 -41.07 38.12 24.93
N PHE A 136 -39.90 37.52 24.74
CA PHE A 136 -39.15 36.85 25.80
C PHE A 136 -38.38 37.82 26.70
N LYS A 137 -37.93 38.97 26.19
CA LYS A 137 -37.22 40.02 26.95
C LYS A 137 -38.08 40.58 28.10
N GLU A 138 -39.40 40.70 27.91
CA GLU A 138 -40.31 41.15 28.97
C GLU A 138 -40.56 40.10 30.07
N ARG A 139 -40.26 38.82 29.82
CA ARG A 139 -40.55 37.70 30.75
C ARG A 139 -39.30 37.03 31.35
N ALA A 140 -38.09 37.52 31.07
CA ALA A 140 -36.84 36.85 31.42
C ALA A 140 -36.14 37.43 32.66
N ARG A 141 -36.44 36.93 33.85
CA ARG A 141 -35.49 36.92 34.99
C ARG A 141 -34.84 35.54 35.25
N LEU A 142 -35.30 34.48 34.56
CA LEU A 142 -34.75 33.12 34.68
C LEU A 142 -33.89 32.67 33.49
N ALA A 143 -34.03 33.30 32.32
CA ALA A 143 -33.39 32.83 31.08
C ALA A 143 -31.89 33.13 30.99
N GLU A 144 -31.40 34.17 31.68
CA GLU A 144 -30.01 34.63 31.58
C GLU A 144 -29.02 33.61 32.14
N LYS A 145 -29.39 32.87 33.20
CA LYS A 145 -28.54 31.77 33.72
C LYS A 145 -28.52 30.56 32.79
N ILE A 146 -29.64 30.20 32.17
CA ILE A 146 -29.72 28.99 31.34
C ILE A 146 -28.96 29.18 30.02
N THR A 147 -29.01 30.38 29.42
CA THR A 147 -28.26 30.66 28.19
C THR A 147 -26.76 30.76 28.42
N THR A 148 -26.29 31.40 29.49
CA THR A 148 -24.85 31.49 29.76
C THR A 148 -24.24 30.12 30.09
N TRP A 149 -24.91 29.31 30.92
CA TRP A 149 -24.43 27.95 31.23
C TRP A 149 -24.58 26.99 30.05
N GLY A 150 -25.63 27.12 29.24
CA GLY A 150 -25.80 26.33 28.01
C GLY A 150 -24.75 26.64 26.94
N ILE A 151 -24.37 27.92 26.80
CA ILE A 151 -23.30 28.36 25.89
C ILE A 151 -21.93 27.89 26.41
N LEU A 152 -21.67 28.00 27.72
CA LEU A 152 -20.42 27.49 28.33
C LEU A 152 -20.31 25.97 28.22
N LEU A 153 -21.41 25.23 28.37
CA LEU A 153 -21.44 23.77 28.18
C LEU A 153 -21.18 23.42 26.71
N LEU A 154 -21.75 24.16 25.75
CA LEU A 154 -21.46 24.01 24.33
C LEU A 154 -20.00 24.32 23.99
N PHE A 155 -19.40 25.36 24.58
CA PHE A 155 -17.97 25.64 24.41
C PHE A 155 -17.07 24.62 25.10
N ALA A 156 -17.48 24.04 26.24
CA ALA A 156 -16.75 22.96 26.88
C ALA A 156 -16.84 21.66 26.06
N ILE A 157 -18.02 21.35 25.53
CA ILE A 157 -18.25 20.21 24.63
C ILE A 157 -17.48 20.43 23.33
N PHE A 158 -17.54 21.60 22.69
CA PHE A 158 -16.73 21.89 21.49
C PHE A 158 -15.23 21.92 21.81
N GLY A 159 -14.82 22.49 22.94
CA GLY A 159 -13.42 22.58 23.36
C GLY A 159 -12.79 21.24 23.77
N ILE A 160 -13.60 20.25 24.16
CA ILE A 160 -13.14 18.89 24.50
C ILE A 160 -13.32 17.95 23.29
N ILE A 161 -14.45 18.05 22.56
CA ILE A 161 -14.78 17.15 21.45
C ILE A 161 -14.10 17.56 20.14
N LEU A 162 -13.89 18.84 19.82
CA LEU A 162 -13.12 19.19 18.60
C LEU A 162 -11.68 18.67 18.68
N PRO A 163 -10.95 18.81 19.80
CA PRO A 163 -9.64 18.19 19.91
C PRO A 163 -9.71 16.68 19.82
N LEU A 164 -10.70 15.99 20.42
CA LEU A 164 -10.84 14.53 20.32
C LEU A 164 -11.22 14.03 18.92
N VAL A 165 -11.99 14.80 18.15
CA VAL A 165 -12.43 14.45 16.78
C VAL A 165 -11.41 14.89 15.72
N ASN A 166 -10.65 15.97 15.96
CA ASN A 166 -9.46 16.33 15.17
C ASN A 166 -8.21 15.56 15.59
N HIS A 167 -8.19 14.88 16.74
CA HIS A 167 -7.24 13.81 17.06
C HIS A 167 -7.55 12.52 16.28
N LYS A 168 -8.10 12.64 15.08
CA LYS A 168 -7.93 11.58 14.09
C LYS A 168 -6.44 11.61 13.77
N LEU A 169 -5.72 10.74 14.47
CA LEU A 169 -4.27 10.62 14.55
C LEU A 169 -3.63 11.09 13.24
N SER A 170 -3.16 12.35 13.20
CA SER A 170 -2.01 12.69 12.38
C SER A 170 -0.89 11.89 13.01
N ALA A 171 -0.75 10.65 12.56
CA ALA A 171 0.10 9.66 13.16
C ALA A 171 1.48 10.28 13.39
N ASN A 172 1.97 10.03 14.59
CA ASN A 172 3.28 10.37 15.12
C ASN A 172 4.40 9.86 14.18
N LEU A 173 4.60 10.50 13.02
CA LEU A 173 5.62 10.14 12.05
C LEU A 173 6.69 11.23 12.06
N VAL A 174 7.95 10.83 12.20
CA VAL A 174 9.11 11.73 12.15
C VAL A 174 9.90 11.44 10.89
N GLU A 175 10.24 12.51 10.15
CA GLU A 175 11.21 12.45 9.05
C GLU A 175 12.60 12.20 9.65
N ILE A 176 13.26 11.12 9.23
CA ILE A 176 14.60 10.75 9.72
C ILE A 176 15.66 11.01 8.66
N GLY A 177 16.78 11.58 9.10
CA GLY A 177 17.96 11.81 8.26
C GLY A 177 17.96 13.18 7.58
N LYS A 178 18.87 13.34 6.61
CA LYS A 178 18.93 14.51 5.73
C LYS A 178 18.05 14.27 4.49
N LYS A 179 17.76 15.34 3.76
CA LYS A 179 17.10 15.24 2.45
C LYS A 179 18.10 14.77 1.41
N TYR A 180 17.85 13.58 0.85
CA TYR A 180 18.61 12.99 -0.24
C TYR A 180 17.81 13.02 -1.54
N ASP A 181 18.47 12.84 -2.68
CA ASP A 181 17.80 12.70 -3.97
C ASP A 181 17.06 11.35 -4.05
N MET A 182 17.65 10.30 -3.44
CA MET A 182 17.07 8.97 -3.30
C MET A 182 17.39 8.39 -1.91
N ALA A 183 16.42 7.68 -1.31
CA ALA A 183 16.59 6.92 -0.07
C ALA A 183 15.73 5.64 -0.13
N TYR A 184 16.37 4.47 -0.11
CA TYR A 184 15.73 3.17 -0.34
C TYR A 184 16.27 2.09 0.60
N HIS A 185 15.61 0.94 0.62
CA HIS A 185 16.03 -0.26 1.35
C HIS A 185 16.33 -0.02 2.84
N PRO A 186 15.38 0.54 3.62
CA PRO A 186 15.57 0.59 5.06
C PRO A 186 15.64 -0.83 5.62
N ILE A 187 16.64 -1.09 6.45
CA ILE A 187 16.77 -2.33 7.22
C ILE A 187 17.09 -2.00 8.68
N GLU A 188 16.81 -2.93 9.57
CA GLU A 188 17.31 -2.91 10.93
C GLU A 188 18.61 -3.72 10.99
N VAL A 189 19.65 -3.13 11.57
CA VAL A 189 20.92 -3.80 11.87
C VAL A 189 21.26 -3.56 13.32
N ALA A 190 21.25 -4.61 14.13
CA ALA A 190 21.50 -4.55 15.58
C ALA A 190 20.69 -3.43 16.29
N GLY A 191 19.40 -3.30 15.95
CA GLY A 191 18.51 -2.29 16.55
C GLY A 191 18.61 -0.88 15.95
N LYS A 192 19.44 -0.68 14.92
CA LYS A 192 19.70 0.62 14.30
C LYS A 192 19.24 0.63 12.85
N LEU A 193 18.75 1.79 12.40
CA LEU A 193 18.35 1.98 11.01
C LEU A 193 19.58 2.03 10.10
N ALA A 194 19.58 1.22 9.04
CA ALA A 194 20.44 1.39 7.87
C ALA A 194 19.59 1.59 6.61
N TYR A 195 20.02 2.42 5.66
CA TYR A 195 19.37 2.55 4.35
C TYR A 195 20.33 3.05 3.28
N TYR A 196 20.08 2.68 2.03
CA TYR A 196 20.79 3.22 0.88
C TYR A 196 20.36 4.67 0.61
N ALA A 197 21.31 5.55 0.32
CA ALA A 197 21.05 6.94 -0.04
C ALA A 197 21.90 7.37 -1.24
N LYS A 198 21.35 8.29 -2.05
CA LYS A 198 22.05 8.93 -3.15
C LYS A 198 21.89 10.44 -3.09
N GLN A 199 23.00 11.15 -3.27
CA GLN A 199 23.02 12.61 -3.42
C GLN A 199 23.89 13.00 -4.62
N GLY A 200 23.26 13.54 -5.66
CA GLY A 200 23.92 13.81 -6.94
C GLY A 200 24.50 12.53 -7.55
N LYS A 201 25.82 12.43 -7.58
CA LYS A 201 26.55 11.25 -8.08
C LYS A 201 27.07 10.33 -6.97
N GLU A 202 27.00 10.76 -5.72
CA GLU A 202 27.48 9.98 -4.58
C GLU A 202 26.40 9.00 -4.14
N GLU A 203 26.81 7.74 -3.94
CA GLU A 203 26.00 6.64 -3.42
C GLU A 203 26.64 6.20 -2.10
N PHE A 204 25.85 6.07 -1.03
CA PHE A 204 26.34 5.70 0.30
C PHE A 204 25.24 5.03 1.12
N VAL A 205 25.62 4.41 2.23
CA VAL A 205 24.66 3.89 3.20
C VAL A 205 24.57 4.87 4.37
N VAL A 206 23.37 5.16 4.84
CA VAL A 206 23.17 5.86 6.11
C VAL A 206 22.90 4.81 7.18
N TYR A 207 23.80 4.70 8.17
CA TYR A 207 23.67 3.78 9.30
C TYR A 207 23.70 4.57 10.61
N ASP A 208 22.65 4.46 11.41
CA ASP A 208 22.51 5.19 12.69
C ASP A 208 22.72 6.71 12.53
N GLY A 209 22.23 7.25 11.40
CA GLY A 209 22.37 8.67 11.04
C GLY A 209 23.75 9.07 10.50
N GLN A 210 24.70 8.14 10.37
CA GLN A 210 26.03 8.38 9.81
C GLN A 210 26.11 7.92 8.36
N GLU A 211 26.74 8.71 7.49
CA GLU A 211 26.95 8.37 6.08
C GLU A 211 28.26 7.57 5.94
N ILE A 212 28.16 6.33 5.44
CA ILE A 212 29.29 5.40 5.26
C ILE A 212 29.40 4.93 3.80
N GLY A 213 30.60 4.58 3.34
CA GLY A 213 30.82 4.05 2.00
C GLY A 213 30.93 5.12 0.90
N LYS A 214 31.22 6.37 1.25
CA LYS A 214 31.45 7.46 0.28
C LYS A 214 32.76 7.31 -0.50
N GLU A 215 33.66 6.48 0.00
CA GLU A 215 34.89 6.06 -0.63
C GLU A 215 34.67 5.14 -1.84
N TYR A 216 33.48 4.55 -1.96
CA TYR A 216 33.10 3.70 -3.08
C TYR A 216 32.47 4.53 -4.20
N THR A 217 32.63 4.05 -5.43
CA THR A 217 31.99 4.69 -6.58
C THR A 217 30.53 4.25 -6.73
N ASN A 218 30.21 3.03 -6.31
CA ASN A 218 28.86 2.46 -6.37
C ASN A 218 28.61 1.54 -5.18
N ILE A 219 27.34 1.45 -4.78
CA ILE A 219 26.85 0.49 -3.79
C ILE A 219 25.71 -0.29 -4.42
N MET A 220 25.70 -1.61 -4.23
CA MET A 220 24.58 -2.44 -4.65
C MET A 220 23.44 -2.26 -3.64
N ASP A 221 22.47 -1.43 -3.99
CA ASP A 221 21.39 -0.93 -3.12
C ASP A 221 20.55 -2.04 -2.45
N PHE A 222 20.35 -3.18 -3.09
CA PHE A 222 19.62 -4.33 -2.53
C PHE A 222 20.48 -5.30 -1.69
N SER A 223 21.76 -4.99 -1.46
CA SER A 223 22.69 -5.89 -0.75
C SER A 223 22.82 -5.63 0.76
N LEU A 224 22.12 -4.61 1.30
CA LEU A 224 22.18 -4.29 2.72
C LEU A 224 21.62 -5.44 3.57
N MET A 225 22.38 -5.91 4.55
CA MET A 225 22.00 -6.99 5.47
C MET A 225 22.56 -6.77 6.88
N ASP A 226 21.88 -7.34 7.89
CA ASP A 226 22.45 -7.59 9.21
C ASP A 226 23.10 -8.98 9.22
N ILE A 227 24.43 -9.03 9.32
CA ILE A 227 25.19 -10.28 9.41
C ILE A 227 25.94 -10.28 10.74
N GLY A 228 25.44 -11.04 11.70
CA GLY A 228 26.05 -11.15 13.03
C GLY A 228 26.00 -9.86 13.86
N GLY A 229 24.96 -9.04 13.69
CA GLY A 229 24.85 -7.72 14.34
C GLY A 229 25.69 -6.64 13.69
N LYS A 230 26.25 -6.90 12.50
CA LYS A 230 27.08 -5.95 11.73
C LYS A 230 26.42 -5.65 10.41
N LEU A 231 26.49 -4.38 10.00
CA LEU A 231 26.02 -3.95 8.70
C LEU A 231 26.93 -4.54 7.62
N ALA A 232 26.32 -5.22 6.66
CA ALA A 232 27.00 -5.75 5.48
C ALA A 232 26.36 -5.23 4.18
N PHE A 233 27.18 -5.01 3.16
CA PHE A 233 26.73 -4.69 1.80
C PHE A 233 27.85 -4.92 0.78
N ILE A 234 27.47 -5.01 -0.50
CA ILE A 234 28.41 -5.08 -1.62
C ILE A 234 28.62 -3.67 -2.19
N ALA A 235 29.89 -3.30 -2.38
CA ALA A 235 30.29 -2.02 -2.94
C ALA A 235 31.40 -2.19 -3.98
N TYR A 236 31.60 -1.15 -4.79
CA TYR A 236 32.58 -1.15 -5.88
C TYR A 236 33.50 0.06 -5.74
N ARG A 237 34.82 -0.19 -5.82
CA ARG A 237 35.83 0.88 -5.75
C ARG A 237 35.99 1.65 -7.06
N GLU A 238 35.64 1.04 -8.20
CA GLU A 238 35.90 1.63 -9.52
C GLU A 238 34.76 1.40 -10.52
N ASN A 239 33.74 2.26 -10.54
CA ASN A 239 32.58 2.25 -11.45
C ASN A 239 32.15 0.82 -11.87
N TRP A 240 31.54 0.10 -10.93
CA TRP A 240 31.13 -1.31 -11.08
C TRP A 240 32.26 -2.34 -11.28
N LYS A 241 33.51 -1.96 -10.98
CA LYS A 241 34.67 -2.86 -10.88
C LYS A 241 35.26 -2.88 -9.47
N SER A 242 36.08 -3.89 -9.22
CA SER A 242 36.74 -4.13 -7.94
C SER A 242 35.71 -4.24 -6.79
N PRO A 243 34.77 -5.20 -6.88
CA PRO A 243 33.78 -5.42 -5.84
C PRO A 243 34.40 -5.88 -4.52
N VAL A 244 33.83 -5.39 -3.43
CA VAL A 244 34.13 -5.80 -2.05
C VAL A 244 32.83 -6.01 -1.28
N VAL A 245 32.88 -6.88 -0.27
CA VAL A 245 31.83 -6.96 0.76
C VAL A 245 32.30 -6.13 1.95
N TYR A 246 31.61 -5.03 2.23
CA TYR A 246 31.73 -4.33 3.50
C TYR A 246 31.06 -5.15 4.59
N TRP A 247 31.70 -5.33 5.74
CA TRP A 247 31.12 -6.02 6.90
C TRP A 247 31.64 -5.39 8.20
N GLY A 248 30.81 -4.56 8.83
CA GLY A 248 31.14 -3.94 10.13
C GLY A 248 32.42 -3.10 10.16
N GLY A 249 32.81 -2.50 9.04
CA GLY A 249 34.03 -1.70 8.90
C GLY A 249 35.22 -2.44 8.28
N GLU A 250 35.09 -3.75 8.04
CA GLU A 250 36.07 -4.55 7.32
C GLU A 250 35.64 -4.74 5.87
N GLU A 251 36.60 -4.91 4.97
CA GLU A 251 36.34 -5.25 3.57
C GLU A 251 36.82 -6.68 3.29
N LEU A 252 35.91 -7.50 2.76
CA LEU A 252 36.19 -8.86 2.32
C LEU A 252 36.19 -8.91 0.78
N GLY A 253 37.06 -9.75 0.21
CA GLY A 253 37.21 -9.88 -1.24
C GLY A 253 38.19 -8.85 -1.83
N GLY A 254 37.79 -8.18 -2.92
CA GLY A 254 38.64 -7.19 -3.63
C GLY A 254 39.66 -7.80 -4.60
N THR A 255 39.77 -9.12 -4.66
CA THR A 255 40.56 -9.87 -5.66
C THR A 255 39.71 -10.47 -6.77
N TYR A 256 38.39 -10.22 -6.73
CA TYR A 256 37.43 -10.79 -7.66
C TYR A 256 36.95 -9.76 -8.67
N ASP A 257 36.65 -10.19 -9.90
CA ASP A 257 36.05 -9.32 -10.91
C ASP A 257 34.55 -9.10 -10.62
N HIS A 258 33.87 -10.11 -10.05
CA HIS A 258 32.46 -10.08 -9.72
C HIS A 258 32.15 -10.69 -8.35
N ILE A 259 31.29 -10.02 -7.58
CA ILE A 259 30.65 -10.54 -6.37
C ILE A 259 29.13 -10.40 -6.54
N SER A 260 28.39 -11.43 -6.16
CA SER A 260 26.93 -11.51 -6.20
C SER A 260 26.42 -12.38 -5.04
N TYR A 261 25.13 -12.32 -4.75
CA TYR A 261 24.49 -13.11 -3.68
C TYR A 261 25.20 -13.01 -2.32
N LEU A 262 24.94 -11.97 -1.56
CA LEU A 262 25.40 -11.87 -0.17
C LEU A 262 24.37 -12.55 0.75
N THR A 263 24.85 -13.37 1.68
CA THR A 263 24.07 -13.99 2.76
C THR A 263 24.99 -14.23 3.96
N ASN A 264 24.48 -14.88 5.00
CA ASN A 264 25.24 -15.30 6.15
C ASN A 264 25.31 -16.83 6.25
N LEU A 265 26.33 -17.32 6.95
CA LEU A 265 26.38 -18.65 7.54
C LEU A 265 26.95 -18.49 8.94
N ASN A 266 26.20 -18.89 9.98
CA ASN A 266 26.67 -18.78 11.37
C ASN A 266 27.21 -17.39 11.72
N ASP A 267 26.47 -16.33 11.36
CA ASP A 267 26.85 -14.92 11.57
C ASP A 267 28.05 -14.39 10.76
N PHE A 268 28.60 -15.18 9.84
CA PHE A 268 29.69 -14.75 8.95
C PHE A 268 29.21 -14.53 7.50
N PRO A 269 29.80 -13.57 6.76
CA PRO A 269 29.43 -13.33 5.37
C PRO A 269 29.74 -14.54 4.47
N VAL A 270 28.76 -14.88 3.64
CA VAL A 270 28.89 -15.81 2.52
C VAL A 270 28.49 -15.11 1.24
N PHE A 271 29.31 -15.24 0.20
CA PHE A 271 29.01 -14.63 -1.09
C PHE A 271 29.49 -15.45 -2.28
N LEU A 272 28.86 -15.24 -3.43
CA LEU A 272 29.28 -15.83 -4.69
C LEU A 272 30.26 -14.89 -5.40
N ALA A 273 31.48 -15.37 -5.65
CA ALA A 273 32.53 -14.62 -6.32
C ALA A 273 32.98 -15.30 -7.62
N SER A 274 33.47 -14.51 -8.57
CA SER A 274 34.05 -15.06 -9.81
C SER A 274 35.04 -14.10 -10.48
N ASN A 275 35.92 -14.67 -11.30
CA ASN A 275 36.87 -13.94 -12.13
C ASN A 275 36.56 -14.15 -13.61
N ASP A 276 36.73 -13.12 -14.42
CA ASP A 276 36.37 -13.09 -15.83
C ASP A 276 37.16 -14.09 -16.67
N GLN A 277 38.39 -14.41 -16.25
CA GLN A 277 39.22 -15.42 -16.91
C GLN A 277 39.10 -16.80 -16.27
N ALA A 278 38.40 -16.93 -15.13
CA ALA A 278 38.24 -18.21 -14.48
C ALA A 278 37.13 -19.04 -15.15
N GLN A 279 37.34 -20.35 -15.16
CA GLN A 279 36.31 -21.33 -15.55
C GLN A 279 35.33 -21.63 -14.41
N PHE A 280 35.54 -21.02 -13.24
CA PHE A 280 34.80 -21.36 -12.03
C PHE A 280 34.30 -20.11 -11.30
N LYS A 281 33.20 -20.29 -10.58
CA LYS A 281 32.69 -19.41 -9.53
C LYS A 281 32.98 -20.06 -8.18
N PHE A 282 33.03 -19.26 -7.14
CA PHE A 282 33.34 -19.71 -5.79
C PHE A 282 32.28 -19.23 -4.81
N ILE A 283 31.78 -20.14 -3.97
CA ILE A 283 31.13 -19.73 -2.72
C ILE A 283 32.26 -19.44 -1.74
N VAL A 284 32.28 -18.21 -1.24
CA VAL A 284 33.29 -17.71 -0.31
C VAL A 284 32.66 -17.57 1.07
N TYR A 285 33.27 -18.16 2.09
CA TYR A 285 32.87 -18.06 3.50
C TYR A 285 33.96 -17.30 4.28
N ASN A 286 33.64 -16.13 4.83
CA ASN A 286 34.55 -15.35 5.69
C ASN A 286 35.99 -15.19 5.13
N THR A 287 36.16 -15.06 3.81
CA THR A 287 37.41 -15.01 2.99
C THR A 287 37.92 -16.32 2.37
N GLU A 288 37.41 -17.48 2.77
CA GLU A 288 37.85 -18.77 2.23
C GLU A 288 36.93 -19.26 1.09
N GLU A 289 37.52 -19.67 -0.03
CA GLU A 289 36.79 -20.34 -1.12
C GLU A 289 36.44 -21.77 -0.69
N VAL A 290 35.17 -22.01 -0.33
CA VAL A 290 34.72 -23.30 0.23
C VAL A 290 34.04 -24.20 -0.80
N THR A 291 33.55 -23.64 -1.91
CA THR A 291 32.92 -24.43 -2.97
C THR A 291 33.29 -23.90 -4.33
N LYS A 292 33.75 -24.78 -5.20
CA LYS A 292 34.13 -24.49 -6.58
C LYS A 292 33.04 -24.98 -7.53
N ILE A 293 32.51 -24.07 -8.35
CA ILE A 293 31.34 -24.32 -9.21
C ILE A 293 31.71 -23.98 -10.66
N ASP A 294 31.30 -24.80 -11.62
CA ASP A 294 31.53 -24.51 -13.04
C ASP A 294 30.85 -23.18 -13.44
N ARG A 295 31.57 -22.31 -14.14
CA ARG A 295 31.05 -20.98 -14.50
C ARG A 295 29.77 -21.04 -15.34
N ASN A 296 29.57 -22.10 -16.11
CA ASN A 296 28.38 -22.31 -16.94
C ASN A 296 27.16 -22.73 -16.12
N GLN A 297 27.34 -23.19 -14.89
CA GLN A 297 26.24 -23.47 -14.00
C GLN A 297 25.66 -22.16 -13.46
N ARG A 298 24.33 -22.07 -13.52
CA ARG A 298 23.58 -20.96 -12.96
C ARG A 298 23.26 -21.30 -11.52
N ILE A 299 23.58 -20.39 -10.61
CA ILE A 299 23.30 -20.53 -9.19
C ILE A 299 22.14 -19.58 -8.87
N GLU A 300 21.14 -20.12 -8.19
CA GLU A 300 19.98 -19.39 -7.70
C GLU A 300 19.82 -19.61 -6.19
N SER A 301 19.29 -18.61 -5.50
CA SER A 301 18.82 -18.71 -4.11
C SER A 301 19.85 -19.20 -3.07
N LEU A 302 21.10 -18.71 -3.09
CA LEU A 302 22.10 -19.01 -2.05
C LEU A 302 21.68 -18.48 -0.67
N LYS A 303 21.56 -19.35 0.34
CA LYS A 303 21.19 -18.98 1.72
C LYS A 303 21.58 -20.04 2.75
N GLU A 304 21.64 -19.65 4.02
CA GLU A 304 21.72 -20.56 5.17
C GLU A 304 20.36 -21.19 5.50
N ILE A 305 20.37 -22.49 5.78
CA ILE A 305 19.25 -23.28 6.31
C ILE A 305 19.82 -24.20 7.38
N ASN A 306 19.41 -24.02 8.64
CA ASN A 306 19.89 -24.83 9.77
C ASN A 306 21.43 -24.96 9.82
N HIS A 307 22.14 -23.83 9.89
CA HIS A 307 23.61 -23.77 9.99
C HIS A 307 24.38 -24.42 8.83
N LYS A 308 23.71 -24.59 7.68
CA LYS A 308 24.26 -25.20 6.46
C LYS A 308 23.92 -24.33 5.26
N ILE A 309 24.80 -24.32 4.27
CA ILE A 309 24.57 -23.62 3.02
C ILE A 309 23.69 -24.45 2.08
N ALA A 310 22.68 -23.79 1.52
CA ALA A 310 21.80 -24.29 0.50
C ALA A 310 21.85 -23.37 -0.72
N TYR A 311 21.92 -23.95 -1.92
CA TYR A 311 21.81 -23.21 -3.17
C TYR A 311 21.24 -24.10 -4.28
N LYS A 312 20.59 -23.50 -5.27
CA LYS A 312 20.08 -24.22 -6.42
C LYS A 312 21.04 -24.11 -7.58
N ILE A 313 21.34 -25.23 -8.24
CA ILE A 313 22.03 -25.27 -9.52
C ILE A 313 20.98 -25.44 -10.60
N GLU A 314 20.94 -24.53 -11.58
CA GLU A 314 20.11 -24.62 -12.77
C GLU A 314 20.95 -24.87 -14.03
N SER A 315 20.42 -25.72 -14.90
CA SER A 315 20.95 -25.99 -16.23
C SER A 315 19.84 -25.75 -17.26
N LEU A 316 20.14 -24.97 -18.31
CA LEU A 316 19.23 -24.76 -19.41
C LEU A 316 19.13 -26.05 -20.24
N ARG A 317 17.94 -26.63 -20.34
CA ARG A 317 17.64 -27.71 -21.29
C ARG A 317 16.86 -27.16 -22.46
N THR A 318 17.41 -27.29 -23.66
CA THR A 318 16.72 -26.95 -24.90
C THR A 318 15.93 -28.17 -25.39
N GLN A 319 14.62 -28.00 -25.58
CA GLN A 319 13.79 -29.02 -26.23
C GLN A 319 13.97 -29.00 -27.76
N ALA A 320 13.53 -30.07 -28.42
CA ALA A 320 13.62 -30.20 -29.88
C ALA A 320 12.82 -29.13 -30.66
N ASP A 321 11.84 -28.47 -30.02
CA ASP A 321 11.03 -27.39 -30.58
C ASP A 321 11.64 -25.99 -30.38
N GLY A 322 12.84 -25.91 -29.76
CA GLY A 322 13.54 -24.66 -29.48
C GLY A 322 13.14 -23.97 -28.19
N PHE A 323 12.15 -24.48 -27.43
CA PHE A 323 11.83 -23.94 -26.10
C PHE A 323 12.76 -24.51 -25.03
N GLY A 324 13.55 -23.63 -24.42
CA GLY A 324 14.39 -23.96 -23.27
C GLY A 324 13.60 -23.91 -21.96
N PHE A 325 13.83 -24.86 -21.06
CA PHE A 325 13.42 -24.74 -19.66
C PHE A 325 14.62 -25.03 -18.76
N TYR A 326 14.66 -24.40 -17.59
CA TYR A 326 15.68 -24.68 -16.60
C TYR A 326 15.27 -25.90 -15.80
N GLU A 327 16.17 -26.87 -15.73
CA GLU A 327 16.11 -27.94 -14.74
C GLU A 327 17.15 -27.65 -13.67
N GLY A 328 16.76 -27.82 -12.41
CA GLY A 328 17.67 -27.64 -11.30
C GLY A 328 17.45 -28.62 -10.17
N TYR A 329 18.50 -28.75 -9.38
CA TYR A 329 18.55 -29.48 -8.12
C TYR A 329 19.12 -28.56 -7.04
N ILE A 330 18.88 -28.90 -5.78
CA ILE A 330 19.42 -28.16 -4.64
C ILE A 330 20.73 -28.83 -4.24
N VAL A 331 21.75 -28.04 -3.93
CA VAL A 331 22.88 -28.49 -3.14
C VAL A 331 22.68 -27.99 -1.72
N TYR A 332 22.58 -28.92 -0.77
CA TYR A 332 22.43 -28.64 0.65
C TYR A 332 23.57 -29.31 1.41
N ASP A 333 24.40 -28.51 2.07
CA ASP A 333 25.58 -29.01 2.80
C ASP A 333 26.50 -29.89 1.92
N GLY A 334 26.69 -29.47 0.67
CA GLY A 334 27.46 -30.19 -0.34
C GLY A 334 26.78 -31.43 -0.95
N GLN A 335 25.58 -31.79 -0.49
CA GLN A 335 24.81 -32.93 -1.01
C GLN A 335 23.78 -32.48 -2.05
N GLU A 336 23.66 -33.24 -3.15
CA GLU A 336 22.70 -32.94 -4.21
C GLU A 336 21.32 -33.56 -3.91
N ILE A 337 20.28 -32.73 -3.90
CA ILE A 337 18.91 -33.07 -3.50
C ILE A 337 17.93 -32.73 -4.63
N GLY A 338 16.93 -33.59 -4.83
CA GLY A 338 15.82 -33.35 -5.75
C GLY A 338 16.10 -33.73 -7.20
N LYS A 339 17.16 -34.52 -7.45
CA LYS A 339 17.52 -35.06 -8.78
C LYS A 339 16.55 -36.13 -9.30
N GLU A 340 15.78 -36.71 -8.40
CA GLU A 340 14.70 -37.66 -8.67
C GLU A 340 13.46 -36.99 -9.29
N TYR A 341 13.35 -35.67 -9.20
CA TYR A 341 12.27 -34.88 -9.78
C TYR A 341 12.64 -34.34 -11.16
N ARG A 342 11.63 -33.93 -11.91
CA ARG A 342 11.84 -33.26 -13.20
C ARG A 342 12.51 -31.90 -13.02
N ASN A 343 12.15 -31.19 -11.96
CA ASN A 343 12.71 -29.90 -11.61
C ASN A 343 12.43 -29.57 -10.14
N VAL A 344 13.34 -28.84 -9.50
CA VAL A 344 13.09 -28.14 -8.24
C VAL A 344 12.90 -26.65 -8.55
N GLU A 345 11.91 -26.00 -7.95
CA GLU A 345 11.54 -24.61 -8.26
C GLU A 345 12.06 -23.63 -7.21
N ASP A 346 11.50 -23.66 -6.00
CA ASP A 346 11.83 -22.77 -4.87
C ASP A 346 12.14 -23.61 -3.62
N PHE A 347 12.91 -23.08 -2.67
CA PHE A 347 13.21 -23.75 -1.41
C PHE A 347 13.34 -22.76 -0.25
N ILE A 348 13.06 -23.19 0.97
CA ILE A 348 13.07 -22.38 2.19
C ILE A 348 13.52 -23.21 3.40
N ASP A 349 13.89 -22.52 4.48
CA ASP A 349 13.93 -23.08 5.82
C ASP A 349 12.49 -23.09 6.39
N VAL A 350 12.08 -24.21 6.98
CA VAL A 350 10.86 -24.31 7.80
C VAL A 350 11.27 -24.98 9.11
N ASN A 351 11.45 -24.20 10.16
CA ASN A 351 11.82 -24.70 11.50
C ASN A 351 13.06 -25.64 11.47
N GLY A 352 14.11 -25.21 10.78
CA GLY A 352 15.38 -25.92 10.63
C GLY A 352 15.36 -27.03 9.58
N LYS A 353 14.28 -27.14 8.79
CA LYS A 353 14.09 -28.18 7.77
C LYS A 353 14.20 -27.59 6.38
N LEU A 354 14.86 -28.31 5.48
CA LEU A 354 14.87 -27.94 4.07
C LEU A 354 13.53 -28.32 3.44
N CYS A 355 12.76 -27.31 3.04
CA CYS A 355 11.53 -27.48 2.28
C CYS A 355 11.66 -26.91 0.88
N TYR A 356 11.13 -27.59 -0.15
CA TYR A 356 11.20 -27.13 -1.53
C TYR A 356 10.00 -27.55 -2.38
N ILE A 357 9.73 -26.79 -3.44
CA ILE A 357 8.74 -27.13 -4.45
C ILE A 357 9.41 -28.01 -5.51
N ALA A 358 8.86 -29.20 -5.74
CA ALA A 358 9.34 -30.12 -6.76
C ALA A 358 8.25 -30.39 -7.82
N ARG A 359 8.67 -30.47 -9.08
CA ARG A 359 7.82 -30.88 -10.20
C ARG A 359 8.07 -32.36 -10.52
N ARG A 360 7.02 -33.15 -10.41
CA ARG A 360 7.01 -34.59 -10.69
C ARG A 360 6.98 -34.88 -12.20
N THR A 361 7.19 -36.15 -12.55
CA THR A 361 7.14 -36.65 -13.93
C THR A 361 5.74 -36.56 -14.55
N ASP A 362 4.69 -36.61 -13.73
CA ASP A 362 3.29 -36.39 -14.10
C ASP A 362 2.91 -34.90 -14.24
N ASN A 363 3.91 -33.99 -14.17
CA ASN A 363 3.77 -32.53 -14.16
C ASN A 363 3.07 -31.93 -12.95
N LYS A 364 2.62 -32.72 -11.97
CA LYS A 364 2.14 -32.17 -10.70
C LYS A 364 3.29 -31.59 -9.90
N ARG A 365 2.98 -30.59 -9.09
CA ARG A 365 3.89 -30.00 -8.11
C ARG A 365 3.58 -30.55 -6.73
N ILE A 366 4.61 -30.71 -5.92
CA ILE A 366 4.55 -31.08 -4.50
C ILE A 366 5.48 -30.17 -3.72
N VAL A 367 5.24 -30.06 -2.42
CA VAL A 367 6.23 -29.55 -1.46
C VAL A 367 6.89 -30.75 -0.79
N VAL A 368 8.21 -30.76 -0.75
CA VAL A 368 9.02 -31.76 -0.07
C VAL A 368 9.69 -31.10 1.12
N CYS A 369 9.49 -31.61 2.33
CA CYS A 369 10.12 -31.11 3.55
C CYS A 369 10.87 -32.25 4.24
N ASP A 370 12.19 -32.16 4.39
CA ASP A 370 13.05 -33.25 4.91
C ASP A 370 12.79 -34.62 4.23
N GLY A 371 12.47 -34.60 2.93
CA GLY A 371 12.16 -35.80 2.14
C GLY A 371 10.70 -36.29 2.23
N GLU A 372 9.85 -35.67 3.05
CA GLU A 372 8.43 -35.98 3.09
C GLU A 372 7.65 -35.19 2.01
N GLU A 373 6.91 -35.89 1.15
CA GLU A 373 6.13 -35.29 0.06
C GLU A 373 4.71 -34.89 0.51
N SER A 374 4.26 -33.71 0.09
CA SER A 374 2.86 -33.28 0.20
C SER A 374 1.94 -33.99 -0.81
N LYS A 375 0.63 -33.72 -0.71
CA LYS A 375 -0.30 -34.01 -1.82
C LYS A 375 0.15 -33.30 -3.11
N PRO A 376 -0.10 -33.90 -4.29
CA PRO A 376 0.19 -33.29 -5.57
C PRO A 376 -0.88 -32.27 -5.98
N TYR A 377 -0.43 -31.16 -6.57
CA TYR A 377 -1.25 -30.06 -7.09
C TYR A 377 -0.84 -29.69 -8.51
N ASP A 378 -1.71 -29.05 -9.30
CA ASP A 378 -1.31 -28.55 -10.63
C ASP A 378 -0.38 -27.32 -10.53
N PHE A 379 -0.67 -26.44 -9.58
CA PHE A 379 0.12 -25.24 -9.32
C PHE A 379 0.41 -25.11 -7.82
N ILE A 380 1.66 -24.76 -7.50
CA ILE A 380 2.13 -24.40 -6.16
C ILE A 380 3.00 -23.16 -6.31
N VAL A 381 2.78 -22.15 -5.47
CA VAL A 381 3.54 -20.90 -5.45
C VAL A 381 3.55 -20.30 -4.05
N GLY A 382 4.59 -19.50 -3.75
CA GLY A 382 4.68 -18.77 -2.49
C GLY A 382 4.83 -19.69 -1.28
N LEU A 383 5.74 -20.66 -1.36
CA LEU A 383 6.10 -21.51 -0.21
C LEU A 383 6.77 -20.65 0.86
N ARG A 384 6.23 -20.67 2.08
CA ARG A 384 6.67 -19.89 3.23
C ARG A 384 6.61 -20.72 4.51
N GLU A 385 7.48 -20.39 5.46
CA GLU A 385 7.29 -20.79 6.84
C GLU A 385 6.23 -19.88 7.48
N VAL A 386 5.26 -20.51 8.16
CA VAL A 386 4.27 -19.85 8.99
C VAL A 386 4.12 -20.65 10.28
N ASN A 387 4.50 -20.05 11.40
CA ASN A 387 4.42 -20.66 12.73
C ASN A 387 5.08 -22.05 12.76
N ASN A 388 6.32 -22.12 12.29
CA ASN A 388 7.13 -23.35 12.21
C ASN A 388 6.57 -24.43 11.27
N LYS A 389 5.67 -24.07 10.34
CA LYS A 389 4.97 -24.99 9.44
C LYS A 389 5.01 -24.49 8.01
N PRO A 390 5.01 -25.39 7.00
CA PRO A 390 4.96 -24.96 5.61
C PRO A 390 3.56 -24.44 5.28
N ALA A 391 3.53 -23.29 4.60
CA ALA A 391 2.34 -22.72 4.01
C ALA A 391 2.60 -22.36 2.54
N PHE A 392 1.65 -22.62 1.66
CA PHE A 392 1.76 -22.24 0.25
C PHE A 392 0.39 -22.04 -0.39
N ARG A 393 0.36 -21.33 -1.52
CA ARG A 393 -0.83 -21.23 -2.37
C ARG A 393 -0.83 -22.36 -3.38
N ALA A 394 -1.96 -23.03 -3.53
CA ALA A 394 -2.14 -24.11 -4.49
C ALA A 394 -3.43 -23.95 -5.32
N SER A 395 -3.47 -24.63 -6.46
CA SER A 395 -4.69 -24.82 -7.24
C SER A 395 -4.63 -26.14 -8.03
N ASN A 396 -5.81 -26.64 -8.40
CA ASN A 396 -5.97 -27.79 -9.28
C ASN A 396 -6.76 -27.38 -10.51
N GLU A 397 -6.39 -27.93 -11.66
CA GLU A 397 -7.16 -27.74 -12.88
C GLU A 397 -8.51 -28.46 -12.76
N GLU A 398 -9.59 -27.74 -13.08
CA GLU A 398 -10.94 -28.25 -13.05
C GLU A 398 -11.51 -28.27 -14.47
N LYS A 399 -12.02 -29.43 -14.90
CA LYS A 399 -12.52 -29.60 -16.27
C LYS A 399 -13.70 -28.66 -16.52
N GLY A 400 -13.56 -27.79 -17.52
CA GLY A 400 -14.58 -26.81 -17.90
C GLY A 400 -14.52 -25.50 -17.11
N VAL A 401 -13.50 -25.31 -16.25
CA VAL A 401 -13.26 -24.07 -15.51
C VAL A 401 -12.06 -23.35 -16.12
N LEU A 402 -12.25 -22.10 -16.58
CA LEU A 402 -11.20 -21.32 -17.22
C LEU A 402 -10.13 -20.82 -16.23
N ILE A 403 -10.53 -20.51 -15.00
CA ILE A 403 -9.63 -20.02 -13.96
C ILE A 403 -9.80 -20.90 -12.72
N PRO A 404 -8.81 -21.73 -12.38
CA PRO A 404 -8.94 -22.66 -11.26
C PRO A 404 -9.01 -21.90 -9.94
N ARG A 405 -9.81 -22.42 -9.01
CA ARG A 405 -9.91 -21.86 -7.65
C ARG A 405 -8.57 -22.03 -6.94
N LYS A 406 -8.12 -20.96 -6.28
CA LYS A 406 -6.89 -20.97 -5.48
C LYS A 406 -7.27 -21.21 -4.02
N PHE A 407 -6.38 -21.84 -3.27
CA PHE A 407 -6.52 -22.07 -1.82
C PHE A 407 -5.14 -22.05 -1.16
N ILE A 408 -5.11 -21.92 0.16
CA ILE A 408 -3.88 -22.06 0.95
C ILE A 408 -3.78 -23.50 1.43
N VAL A 409 -2.60 -24.09 1.33
CA VAL A 409 -2.24 -25.29 2.07
C VAL A 409 -1.38 -24.83 3.23
N TYR A 410 -1.83 -25.11 4.45
CA TYR A 410 -1.13 -24.79 5.69
C TYR A 410 -1.00 -26.07 6.50
N ASP A 411 0.24 -26.50 6.77
CA ASP A 411 0.52 -27.75 7.51
C ASP A 411 -0.17 -28.99 6.89
N GLY A 412 -0.16 -29.05 5.55
CA GLY A 412 -0.82 -30.12 4.79
C GLY A 412 -2.35 -30.03 4.73
N GLN A 413 -2.97 -29.05 5.39
CA GLN A 413 -4.41 -28.83 5.38
C GLN A 413 -4.80 -27.75 4.35
N GLU A 414 -5.83 -28.03 3.55
CA GLU A 414 -6.35 -27.09 2.56
C GLU A 414 -7.40 -26.18 3.20
N ILE A 415 -7.15 -24.86 3.16
CA ILE A 415 -8.01 -23.83 3.74
C ILE A 415 -8.28 -22.71 2.72
N GLY A 416 -9.34 -21.95 2.92
CA GLY A 416 -9.74 -20.85 2.03
C GLY A 416 -10.58 -21.29 0.83
N LYS A 417 -10.87 -22.59 0.69
CA LYS A 417 -11.83 -23.12 -0.29
C LYS A 417 -13.24 -22.57 -0.08
N GLU A 418 -13.56 -22.18 1.14
CA GLU A 418 -14.82 -21.56 1.56
C GLU A 418 -15.04 -20.13 1.04
N TYR A 419 -13.99 -19.45 0.59
CA TYR A 419 -14.09 -18.05 0.17
C TYR A 419 -14.54 -17.87 -1.28
N ASP A 420 -14.64 -18.96 -2.06
CA ASP A 420 -14.96 -18.95 -3.50
C ASP A 420 -14.17 -17.88 -4.27
N SER A 421 -12.88 -17.75 -3.93
CA SER A 421 -12.02 -16.69 -4.42
C SER A 421 -11.17 -17.18 -5.59
N ILE A 422 -11.04 -16.33 -6.60
CA ILE A 422 -10.18 -16.57 -7.76
C ILE A 422 -8.76 -16.05 -7.49
N GLU A 423 -8.63 -15.02 -6.64
CA GLU A 423 -7.36 -14.42 -6.27
C GLU A 423 -7.09 -14.52 -4.77
N ILE A 424 -6.10 -15.35 -4.42
CA ILE A 424 -5.57 -15.50 -3.07
C ILE A 424 -4.08 -15.13 -3.10
N SER A 425 -3.61 -14.29 -2.19
CA SER A 425 -2.18 -13.93 -2.11
C SER A 425 -1.31 -15.12 -1.66
N ALA A 426 0.02 -14.96 -1.69
CA ALA A 426 0.88 -15.89 -0.96
C ALA A 426 0.60 -15.79 0.57
N PRO A 427 0.76 -16.89 1.32
CA PRO A 427 0.65 -16.87 2.78
C PRO A 427 1.80 -16.06 3.39
N VAL A 428 1.53 -15.40 4.50
CA VAL A 428 2.52 -14.60 5.24
C VAL A 428 2.37 -14.87 6.73
N GLU A 429 3.48 -15.05 7.44
CA GLU A 429 3.47 -15.13 8.89
C GLU A 429 3.50 -13.75 9.52
N ILE A 430 2.51 -13.47 10.38
CA ILE A 430 2.42 -12.22 11.14
C ILE A 430 2.21 -12.59 12.60
N ALA A 431 3.21 -12.36 13.44
CA ALA A 431 3.22 -12.74 14.86
C ALA A 431 2.78 -14.20 15.11
N GLY A 432 3.40 -15.16 14.42
CA GLY A 432 3.08 -16.59 14.57
C GLY A 432 1.72 -16.98 14.01
N LYS A 433 1.06 -16.12 13.24
CA LYS A 433 -0.27 -16.36 12.68
C LYS A 433 -0.25 -16.24 11.17
N LEU A 434 -1.07 -17.08 10.54
CA LEU A 434 -1.25 -17.06 9.10
C LEU A 434 -2.05 -15.83 8.66
N ALA A 435 -1.54 -15.12 7.66
CA ALA A 435 -2.22 -14.07 6.94
C ALA A 435 -2.18 -14.30 5.43
N PHE A 436 -3.24 -13.91 4.71
CA PHE A 436 -3.27 -13.86 3.25
C PHE A 436 -4.40 -12.94 2.77
N GLY A 437 -4.24 -12.34 1.60
CA GLY A 437 -5.26 -11.57 0.90
C GLY A 437 -6.24 -12.45 0.14
N ILE A 438 -7.51 -12.05 0.13
CA ILE A 438 -8.60 -12.58 -0.70
C ILE A 438 -9.44 -11.41 -1.20
N ASP A 439 -9.71 -11.29 -2.50
CA ASP A 439 -10.69 -10.34 -3.11
C ASP A 439 -10.99 -9.06 -2.29
N GLY A 440 -9.99 -8.18 -2.13
CA GLY A 440 -10.15 -6.91 -1.41
C GLY A 440 -10.32 -7.03 0.11
N ALA A 441 -9.83 -8.11 0.72
CA ALA A 441 -9.82 -8.38 2.15
C ALA A 441 -8.54 -9.13 2.56
N ILE A 442 -8.19 -9.08 3.83
CA ILE A 442 -7.14 -9.91 4.44
C ILE A 442 -7.80 -10.94 5.35
N VAL A 443 -7.45 -12.21 5.20
CA VAL A 443 -7.66 -13.23 6.22
C VAL A 443 -6.45 -13.20 7.14
N TYR A 444 -6.65 -12.97 8.42
CA TYR A 444 -5.62 -13.03 9.45
C TYR A 444 -6.11 -13.92 10.58
N ASP A 445 -5.39 -15.00 10.86
CA ASP A 445 -5.74 -15.98 11.90
C ASP A 445 -7.18 -16.52 11.73
N GLY A 446 -7.55 -16.83 10.48
CA GLY A 446 -8.89 -17.29 10.09
C GLY A 446 -9.98 -16.21 10.08
N LYS A 447 -9.67 -14.95 10.41
CA LYS A 447 -10.65 -13.85 10.44
C LYS A 447 -10.47 -12.92 9.25
N LYS A 448 -11.57 -12.64 8.54
CA LYS A 448 -11.61 -11.71 7.41
C LYS A 448 -11.67 -10.24 7.89
N ILE A 449 -10.74 -9.41 7.41
CA ILE A 449 -10.53 -7.99 7.71
C ILE A 449 -10.59 -7.21 6.38
N GLY A 450 -11.04 -5.95 6.39
CA GLY A 450 -10.89 -5.05 5.22
C GLY A 450 -12.11 -4.84 4.32
N LYS A 451 -13.35 -4.89 4.84
CA LYS A 451 -14.61 -4.75 4.06
C LYS A 451 -14.85 -3.39 3.34
N GLN A 452 -13.89 -2.47 3.34
CA GLN A 452 -14.08 -1.06 2.94
C GLN A 452 -13.08 -0.58 1.88
N TYR A 453 -12.25 -1.48 1.34
CA TYR A 453 -11.19 -1.14 0.39
C TYR A 453 -11.58 -1.59 -1.03
N THR A 454 -11.20 -0.78 -2.02
CA THR A 454 -11.36 -1.11 -3.43
C THR A 454 -10.27 -2.07 -3.90
N LEU A 455 -9.07 -1.92 -3.33
CA LEU A 455 -7.92 -2.80 -3.54
C LEU A 455 -7.18 -3.00 -2.22
N ILE A 456 -6.69 -4.22 -1.97
CA ILE A 456 -5.75 -4.50 -0.88
C ILE A 456 -4.52 -5.17 -1.46
N PHE A 457 -3.34 -4.69 -1.05
CA PHE A 457 -2.05 -5.31 -1.35
C PHE A 457 -1.72 -6.40 -0.33
N ASP A 458 -0.82 -7.30 -0.71
CA ASP A 458 -0.43 -8.45 0.12
C ASP A 458 -0.05 -8.04 1.56
N PRO A 459 -0.48 -8.81 2.57
CA PRO A 459 -0.20 -8.48 3.96
C PRO A 459 1.29 -8.69 4.28
N LEU A 460 1.78 -7.90 5.23
CA LEU A 460 3.19 -7.84 5.63
C LEU A 460 3.29 -7.91 7.15
N ASN A 461 4.33 -8.57 7.64
CA ASN A 461 4.71 -8.53 9.04
C ASN A 461 5.69 -7.39 9.29
N VAL A 462 5.26 -6.41 10.08
CA VAL A 462 6.15 -5.34 10.53
C VAL A 462 6.12 -5.32 12.05
N ASN A 463 7.24 -5.66 12.69
CA ASN A 463 7.34 -5.76 14.16
C ASN A 463 6.26 -6.64 14.81
N GLY A 464 5.88 -7.76 14.17
CA GLY A 464 4.82 -8.64 14.69
C GLY A 464 3.40 -8.06 14.50
N LYS A 465 3.24 -6.99 13.73
CA LYS A 465 1.94 -6.37 13.49
C LYS A 465 1.50 -6.58 12.04
N LEU A 466 0.22 -6.87 11.87
CA LEU A 466 -0.43 -6.93 10.56
C LEU A 466 -0.35 -5.58 9.88
N THR A 467 0.32 -5.55 8.74
CA THR A 467 0.52 -4.35 7.93
C THR A 467 0.06 -4.63 6.51
N PHE A 468 -0.63 -3.71 5.88
CA PHE A 468 -0.91 -3.81 4.44
C PHE A 468 -1.21 -2.43 3.87
N VAL A 469 -1.01 -2.29 2.57
CA VAL A 469 -1.45 -1.11 1.84
C VAL A 469 -2.82 -1.40 1.25
N ALA A 470 -3.71 -0.41 1.25
CA ALA A 470 -5.02 -0.54 0.63
C ALA A 470 -5.42 0.76 -0.05
N ASP A 471 -6.17 0.64 -1.14
CA ASP A 471 -6.83 1.76 -1.77
C ASP A 471 -8.26 1.87 -1.22
N LYS A 472 -8.61 3.06 -0.77
CA LYS A 472 -9.92 3.39 -0.20
C LYS A 472 -10.58 4.44 -1.08
N LYS A 473 -11.79 4.15 -1.55
CA LYS A 473 -12.54 5.09 -2.37
C LYS A 473 -12.79 6.39 -1.61
N ASP A 474 -12.25 7.50 -2.10
CA ASP A 474 -12.61 8.82 -1.61
C ASP A 474 -13.84 9.34 -2.36
N LEU A 475 -14.97 9.36 -1.66
CA LEU A 475 -16.24 9.84 -2.20
C LEU A 475 -16.19 11.34 -2.57
N ALA A 476 -15.18 12.09 -2.11
CA ALA A 476 -15.04 13.51 -2.38
C ALA A 476 -14.16 13.85 -3.59
N SER A 477 -13.21 13.01 -4.01
CA SER A 477 -12.16 13.39 -4.98
C SER A 477 -12.10 12.60 -6.29
N TYR A 478 -13.02 11.66 -6.55
CA TYR A 478 -12.98 10.75 -7.73
C TYR A 478 -11.69 9.92 -7.88
N LEU A 479 -10.73 10.06 -6.98
CA LEU A 479 -9.48 9.32 -6.91
C LEU A 479 -9.49 8.45 -5.66
N ASP A 480 -9.00 7.22 -5.76
CA ASP A 480 -8.83 6.37 -4.58
C ASP A 480 -7.67 6.90 -3.72
N LYS A 481 -7.87 6.94 -2.41
CA LYS A 481 -6.83 7.31 -1.45
C LYS A 481 -6.11 6.05 -0.99
N ARG A 482 -4.80 6.02 -1.21
CA ARG A 482 -3.93 4.96 -0.69
C ARG A 482 -3.66 5.16 0.80
N ILE A 483 -3.83 4.10 1.58
CA ILE A 483 -3.63 4.10 3.02
C ILE A 483 -2.71 2.95 3.44
N VAL A 484 -1.99 3.14 4.54
CA VAL A 484 -1.21 2.07 5.19
C VAL A 484 -1.99 1.63 6.41
N TYR A 485 -2.35 0.34 6.51
CA TYR A 485 -2.84 -0.26 7.74
C TYR A 485 -1.64 -0.81 8.53
N TYR A 486 -1.58 -0.55 9.82
CA TYR A 486 -0.54 -1.10 10.71
C TYR A 486 -1.12 -1.40 12.09
N GLY A 487 -1.06 -2.66 12.50
CA GLY A 487 -1.34 -3.10 13.86
C GLY A 487 -2.75 -2.83 14.39
N GLY A 488 -3.74 -2.59 13.52
CA GLY A 488 -5.10 -2.22 13.95
C GLY A 488 -5.59 -0.90 13.37
N GLU A 489 -4.67 -0.03 12.97
CA GLU A 489 -4.95 1.38 12.70
C GLU A 489 -4.66 1.76 11.24
N GLU A 490 -5.43 2.71 10.70
CA GLU A 490 -5.19 3.31 9.38
C GLU A 490 -4.27 4.53 9.51
N PHE A 491 -3.20 4.56 8.72
CA PHE A 491 -2.25 5.65 8.59
C PHE A 491 -2.40 6.30 7.20
N GLY A 492 -2.60 7.63 7.16
CA GLY A 492 -2.58 8.37 5.89
C GLY A 492 -3.21 9.77 5.92
N GLU A 493 -2.38 10.80 5.79
CA GLU A 493 -2.79 12.10 5.21
C GLU A 493 -2.16 12.28 3.83
N ASP A 494 -2.90 12.93 2.91
CA ASP A 494 -2.56 13.38 1.55
C ASP A 494 -1.11 13.11 1.07
N TYR A 495 -0.86 11.89 0.61
CA TYR A 495 0.33 11.53 -0.16
C TYR A 495 -0.05 11.42 -1.64
N ASP A 496 0.73 12.06 -2.52
CA ASP A 496 0.53 11.96 -3.98
C ASP A 496 0.74 10.51 -4.47
N SER A 497 1.61 9.76 -3.80
CA SER A 497 1.76 8.31 -3.91
C SER A 497 2.40 7.72 -2.64
N VAL A 498 1.82 6.66 -2.08
CA VAL A 498 2.61 5.68 -1.31
C VAL A 498 3.13 4.71 -2.34
N VAL A 499 4.46 4.68 -2.53
CA VAL A 499 5.10 3.85 -3.54
C VAL A 499 4.68 2.40 -3.30
N ASP A 500 4.17 1.78 -4.35
CA ASP A 500 3.56 0.45 -4.31
C ASP A 500 4.54 -0.59 -3.75
N PRO A 501 4.21 -1.27 -2.64
CA PRO A 501 5.10 -2.26 -2.02
C PRO A 501 5.22 -3.55 -2.83
N THR A 502 4.40 -3.75 -3.88
CA THR A 502 4.31 -5.04 -4.59
C THR A 502 4.87 -5.04 -6.01
N TYR A 503 5.20 -3.88 -6.59
CA TYR A 503 5.38 -3.77 -8.04
C TYR A 503 6.81 -3.56 -8.58
N THR A 504 7.85 -3.45 -7.74
CA THR A 504 9.23 -3.39 -8.28
C THR A 504 10.24 -4.12 -7.42
N SER A 505 11.06 -4.94 -8.09
CA SER A 505 12.37 -5.36 -7.62
C SER A 505 13.21 -4.11 -7.31
N GLY A 506 13.18 -3.62 -6.07
CA GLY A 506 14.02 -2.49 -5.65
C GLY A 506 13.36 -1.32 -4.90
N SER A 507 12.10 -1.34 -4.44
CA SER A 507 11.51 -0.21 -3.69
C SER A 507 10.34 -0.60 -2.76
N PRO A 508 9.93 0.29 -1.83
CA PRO A 508 10.24 0.30 -0.40
C PRO A 508 9.25 -0.52 0.46
N ASN A 509 9.75 -1.52 1.17
CA ASN A 509 8.95 -2.21 2.18
C ASN A 509 8.82 -1.36 3.45
N PRO A 510 7.64 -1.33 4.08
CA PRO A 510 7.55 -0.98 5.49
C PRO A 510 8.40 -1.97 6.28
N VAL A 511 9.34 -1.46 7.07
CA VAL A 511 10.27 -2.24 7.89
C VAL A 511 10.12 -1.83 9.34
N GLY A 512 10.30 -2.80 10.23
CA GLY A 512 10.35 -2.57 11.65
C GLY A 512 11.76 -2.16 12.06
N VAL A 513 11.91 -1.04 12.77
CA VAL A 513 13.20 -0.60 13.28
C VAL A 513 13.05 -0.22 14.75
N GLY A 514 13.71 -0.93 15.66
CA GLY A 514 13.58 -0.69 17.09
C GLY A 514 12.13 -0.78 17.57
N GLY A 515 11.31 -1.63 16.94
CA GLY A 515 9.88 -1.78 17.25
C GLY A 515 8.95 -0.73 16.62
N LYS A 516 9.48 0.20 15.80
CA LYS A 516 8.71 1.25 15.12
C LYS A 516 8.52 0.95 13.64
N LEU A 517 7.35 1.31 13.10
CA LEU A 517 7.09 1.25 11.66
C LEU A 517 7.95 2.29 10.92
N CYS A 518 8.69 1.87 9.91
CA CYS A 518 9.52 2.72 9.06
C CYS A 518 9.19 2.45 7.59
N PHE A 519 8.92 3.47 6.77
CA PHE A 519 8.62 3.28 5.35
C PHE A 519 8.97 4.49 4.51
N THR A 520 9.15 4.27 3.22
CA THR A 520 9.46 5.33 2.26
C THR A 520 8.20 5.94 1.66
N VAL A 521 8.14 7.26 1.55
CA VAL A 521 7.06 7.98 0.85
C VAL A 521 7.60 8.94 -0.19
N GLU A 522 6.85 9.17 -1.26
CA GLU A 522 7.15 10.22 -2.24
C GLU A 522 6.19 11.40 -2.05
N LYS A 523 6.74 12.61 -1.95
CA LYS A 523 5.95 13.86 -1.90
C LYS A 523 6.62 14.93 -2.75
N VAL A 524 5.91 15.46 -3.74
CA VAL A 524 6.42 16.51 -4.66
C VAL A 524 7.78 16.13 -5.27
N LYS A 525 7.90 14.90 -5.80
CA LYS A 525 9.13 14.35 -6.41
C LYS A 525 10.34 14.27 -5.47
N LYS A 526 10.11 14.11 -4.16
CA LYS A 526 11.14 13.86 -3.15
C LYS A 526 10.76 12.64 -2.33
N VAL A 527 11.77 11.84 -1.98
CA VAL A 527 11.63 10.58 -1.26
C VAL A 527 12.01 10.78 0.20
N PHE A 528 11.15 10.32 1.12
CA PHE A 528 11.33 10.47 2.58
C PHE A 528 11.25 9.13 3.28
N ILE A 529 11.95 8.98 4.39
CA ILE A 529 11.73 7.90 5.35
C ILE A 529 10.87 8.43 6.51
N LEU A 530 9.70 7.83 6.71
CA LEU A 530 8.82 8.12 7.84
C LEU A 530 8.96 7.00 8.87
N MET A 531 9.16 7.37 10.14
CA MET A 531 9.21 6.42 11.25
C MET A 531 8.18 6.79 12.33
N GLU A 532 7.50 5.78 12.88
CA GLU A 532 6.63 5.89 14.06
C GLU A 532 7.42 6.49 15.26
N LYS A 533 6.85 7.49 15.93
CA LYS A 533 7.53 8.28 16.98
C LYS A 533 7.75 7.50 18.25
#